data_AF-A0A451CQI1-F1
#
_entry.id   AF-A0A451CQI1-F1
#
_cell.length_a   1.000
_cell.length_b   1.000
_cell.length_c   1.000
_cell.angle_alpha   90.00
_cell.angle_beta   90.00
_cell.angle_gamma   90.00
#
_symmetry.space_group_name_H-M   'P 1'
#
loop_
_entity.id
_entity.type
_entity.pdbx_description
1 polymer ?
#
loop_
_entity_poly.entity_id
_entity_poly.type
_entity_poly.pdbx_seq_one_letter_code
_entity_poly.pdbx_strand_id
1 'polypeptide(L)'
;MKESRPYYFGYKIEEHLIKKLREYEFDRLFFYTEKNLIESFGKPLFESIRAEYPCELTLLPSGEHCKQFPVLEKTLVDLTEKGASKKSMLIAFGGGTVGNLVGRV
;
A
#
# COMPACT_ATOMS: atom_id res chain seq x y z
N MET A 1 -19.59 6.60 16.72
CA MET A 1 -19.87 6.93 15.30
C MET A 1 -19.09 5.94 14.44
N LYS A 2 -19.73 5.26 13.49
CA LYS A 2 -19.02 4.37 12.56
C LYS A 2 -18.24 5.30 11.61
N GLU A 3 -16.92 5.23 11.61
CA GLU A 3 -16.09 6.00 10.68
C GLU A 3 -16.53 5.69 9.24
N SER A 4 -16.83 6.73 8.47
CA SER A 4 -17.13 6.61 7.05
C SER A 4 -15.85 6.21 6.32
N ARG A 5 -15.92 5.16 5.49
CA ARG A 5 -14.83 4.72 4.62
C ARG A 5 -15.23 5.06 3.19
N PRO A 6 -14.83 6.23 2.68
CA PRO A 6 -15.24 6.65 1.34
C PRO A 6 -14.66 5.72 0.28
N TYR A 7 -15.45 5.42 -0.74
CA TYR A 7 -15.02 4.67 -1.91
C TYR A 7 -15.02 5.61 -3.12
N TYR A 8 -13.86 5.76 -3.76
CA TYR A 8 -13.68 6.60 -4.93
C TYR A 8 -13.49 5.71 -6.17
N PHE A 9 -14.20 6.03 -7.25
CA PHE A 9 -14.13 5.30 -8.51
C PHE A 9 -14.22 6.27 -9.69
N GLY A 10 -13.38 6.06 -10.70
CA GLY A 10 -13.34 6.90 -11.89
C GLY A 10 -12.16 6.59 -12.80
N TYR A 11 -12.08 7.29 -13.93
CA TYR A 11 -10.94 7.24 -14.84
C TYR A 11 -9.79 8.11 -14.32
N LYS A 12 -8.54 7.64 -14.49
CA LYS A 12 -7.32 8.34 -14.04
C LYS A 12 -7.39 8.79 -12.58
N ILE A 13 -7.92 7.91 -11.72
CA ILE A 13 -8.21 8.23 -10.31
C ILE A 13 -6.93 8.38 -9.47
N GLU A 14 -5.77 7.98 -9.99
CA GLU A 14 -4.46 8.16 -9.36
C GLU A 14 -4.17 9.61 -8.95
N GLU A 15 -4.56 10.59 -9.76
CA GLU A 15 -4.40 12.01 -9.44
C GLU A 15 -5.26 12.43 -8.25
N HIS A 16 -6.42 11.80 -8.09
CA HIS A 16 -7.31 12.04 -6.97
C HIS A 16 -6.74 11.43 -5.67
N LEU A 17 -6.10 10.26 -5.77
CA LEU A 17 -5.45 9.63 -4.63
C LEU A 17 -4.39 10.56 -4.01
N ILE A 18 -3.52 11.15 -4.84
CA ILE A 18 -2.49 12.09 -4.35
C ILE A 18 -3.11 13.28 -3.61
N LYS A 19 -4.16 13.89 -4.20
CA LYS A 19 -4.87 15.00 -3.56
C LYS A 19 -5.47 14.59 -2.21
N LYS A 20 -5.99 13.36 -2.13
CA LYS A 20 -6.58 12.82 -0.90
C LYS A 20 -5.55 12.49 0.16
N LEU A 21 -4.37 12.00 -0.20
CA LEU A 21 -3.29 11.73 0.76
C LEU A 21 -2.91 12.99 1.56
N ARG A 22 -3.02 14.19 0.97
CA ARG A 22 -2.78 15.47 1.66
C ARG A 22 -3.77 15.78 2.80
N GLU A 23 -4.92 15.11 2.83
CA GLU A 23 -5.93 15.28 3.88
C GLU A 23 -5.62 14.42 5.13
N TYR A 24 -4.61 13.54 5.07
CA TYR A 24 -4.24 12.63 6.15
C TYR A 24 -2.87 12.99 6.72
N GLU A 25 -2.73 12.89 8.05
CA GLU A 25 -1.44 12.97 8.71
C GLU A 25 -0.80 11.58 8.82
N PHE A 26 0.40 11.43 8.27
CA PHE A 26 1.23 10.23 8.40
C PHE A 26 2.72 10.60 8.34
N ASP A 27 3.59 9.74 8.88
CA ASP A 27 5.03 9.96 8.87
C ASP A 27 5.75 9.28 7.71
N ARG A 28 5.27 8.12 7.28
CA ARG A 28 5.82 7.30 6.20
C ARG A 28 4.72 6.51 5.50
N LEU A 29 4.99 6.17 4.25
CA LEU A 29 4.13 5.35 3.40
C LEU A 29 4.81 4.05 3.03
N PHE A 30 4.11 2.94 3.19
CA PHE A 30 4.55 1.63 2.73
C PHE A 30 3.64 1.15 1.61
N PHE A 31 4.19 1.08 0.39
CA PHE A 31 3.45 0.70 -0.81
C PHE A 31 3.66 -0.78 -1.11
N TYR A 32 2.60 -1.57 -1.01
CA TYR A 32 2.60 -3.02 -1.23
C TYR A 32 1.94 -3.37 -2.55
N THR A 33 2.60 -4.20 -3.34
CA THR A 33 2.09 -4.66 -4.64
C THR A 33 2.79 -5.94 -5.08
N GLU A 34 2.27 -6.59 -6.12
CA GLU A 34 2.95 -7.67 -6.83
C GLU A 34 3.80 -7.14 -8.00
N LYS A 35 4.79 -7.93 -8.42
CA LYS A 35 5.76 -7.56 -9.48
C LYS A 35 5.09 -7.17 -10.81
N ASN A 36 4.18 -8.01 -11.31
CA ASN A 36 3.53 -7.76 -12.60
C ASN A 36 2.71 -6.47 -12.59
N LEU A 37 2.11 -6.13 -11.45
CA LEU A 37 1.22 -4.99 -11.32
C LEU A 37 2.00 -3.67 -11.23
N ILE A 38 3.11 -3.63 -10.49
CA ILE A 38 3.97 -2.45 -10.48
C ILE A 38 4.54 -2.18 -11.87
N GLU A 39 4.98 -3.23 -12.57
CA GLU A 39 5.56 -3.13 -13.91
C GLU A 39 4.55 -2.66 -14.96
N SER A 40 3.28 -3.07 -14.85
CA SER A 40 2.24 -2.74 -15.83
C SER A 40 1.52 -1.42 -15.56
N PHE A 41 1.23 -1.11 -14.29
CA PHE A 41 0.33 -0.01 -13.93
C PHE A 41 0.80 0.83 -12.73
N GLY A 42 1.60 0.26 -11.83
CA GLY A 42 1.90 0.90 -10.56
C GLY A 42 3.08 1.88 -10.57
N LYS A 43 4.01 1.77 -11.52
CA LYS A 43 5.21 2.63 -11.59
C LYS A 43 4.88 4.13 -11.55
N PRO A 44 4.01 4.67 -12.44
CA PRO A 44 3.71 6.11 -12.42
C PRO A 44 3.09 6.58 -11.09
N LEU A 45 2.21 5.75 -10.51
CA LEU A 45 1.57 6.05 -9.23
C LEU A 45 2.58 6.06 -8.08
N PHE A 46 3.42 5.03 -7.99
CA PHE A 46 4.45 4.93 -6.96
C PHE A 46 5.42 6.12 -7.02
N GLU A 47 5.90 6.48 -8.20
CA GLU A 47 6.81 7.64 -8.36
C GLU A 47 6.11 8.96 -7.99
N SER A 48 4.83 9.12 -8.32
CA SER A 48 4.05 10.31 -7.94
C SER A 48 3.90 10.42 -6.42
N ILE A 49 3.66 9.30 -5.72
CA ILE A 49 3.59 9.27 -4.24
C ILE A 49 4.96 9.57 -3.64
N ARG A 50 6.02 8.92 -4.14
CA ARG A 50 7.39 9.05 -3.64
C ARG A 50 7.95 10.47 -3.84
N ALA A 51 7.47 11.19 -4.83
CA ALA A 51 7.83 12.60 -5.05
C ALA A 51 7.30 13.54 -3.95
N GLU A 52 6.18 13.20 -3.30
CA GLU A 52 5.57 14.03 -2.25
C GLU A 52 5.82 13.51 -0.83
N TYR A 53 6.05 12.20 -0.68
CA TYR A 53 6.10 11.55 0.64
C TYR A 53 7.25 10.53 0.76
N PRO A 54 7.80 10.32 1.97
CA PRO A 54 8.70 9.19 2.25
C PRO A 54 7.95 7.87 2.02
N CYS A 55 8.19 7.24 0.88
CA CYS A 55 7.47 6.04 0.45
C CYS A 55 8.40 4.89 0.08
N GLU A 56 8.16 3.72 0.65
CA GLU A 56 8.92 2.49 0.40
C GLU A 56 8.08 1.45 -0.34
N LEU A 57 8.62 0.89 -1.41
CA LEU A 57 7.99 -0.19 -2.18
C LEU A 57 8.34 -1.55 -1.57
N THR A 58 7.33 -2.37 -1.31
CA THR A 58 7.50 -3.78 -0.92
C THR A 58 6.77 -4.69 -1.91
N LEU A 59 7.51 -5.63 -2.50
CA LEU A 59 6.94 -6.61 -3.41
C LEU A 59 6.46 -7.83 -2.64
N LEU A 60 5.18 -8.16 -2.82
CA LEU A 60 4.58 -9.36 -2.30
C LEU A 60 4.68 -10.50 -3.32
N PRO A 61 4.81 -11.77 -2.85
CA PRO A 61 4.75 -12.92 -3.73
C PRO A 61 3.39 -12.97 -4.43
N SER A 62 3.38 -13.44 -5.68
CA SER A 62 2.15 -13.49 -6.47
C SER A 62 1.25 -14.68 -6.11
N GLY A 63 -0.07 -14.50 -6.19
CA GLY A 63 -1.05 -15.58 -6.09
C GLY A 63 -1.30 -16.08 -4.66
N GLU A 64 -1.85 -17.29 -4.51
CA GLU A 64 -2.35 -17.79 -3.21
C GLU A 64 -1.28 -17.99 -2.13
N HIS A 65 -0.02 -18.10 -2.52
CA HIS A 65 1.11 -18.15 -1.58
C HIS A 65 1.18 -16.92 -0.68
N CYS A 66 0.66 -15.77 -1.12
CA CYS A 66 0.61 -14.54 -0.36
C CYS A 66 -0.38 -14.59 0.82
N LYS A 67 -1.29 -15.58 0.88
CA LYS A 67 -2.22 -15.77 2.03
C LYS A 67 -1.63 -16.62 3.16
N GLN A 68 -0.42 -17.11 3.00
CA GLN A 68 0.21 -17.99 3.98
C GLN A 68 0.76 -17.17 5.17
N PHE A 69 0.61 -17.70 6.39
CA PHE A 69 1.12 -17.09 7.62
C PHE A 69 2.60 -16.65 7.56
N PRO A 70 3.52 -17.42 6.95
CA PRO A 70 4.92 -16.99 6.84
C PRO A 70 5.12 -15.68 6.05
N VAL A 71 4.24 -15.39 5.07
CA VAL A 71 4.30 -14.13 4.33
C VAL A 71 3.85 -12.97 5.20
N LEU A 72 2.83 -13.17 6.03
CA LEU A 72 2.38 -12.19 7.02
C LEU A 72 3.47 -11.90 8.06
N GLU A 73 4.05 -12.94 8.65
CA GLU A 73 5.14 -12.81 9.62
C GLU A 73 6.33 -12.06 9.03
N LYS A 74 6.77 -12.45 7.83
CA LYS A 74 7.84 -11.74 7.12
C LYS A 74 7.48 -10.27 6.88
N THR A 75 6.24 -9.99 6.48
CA THR A 75 5.79 -8.62 6.22
C THR A 75 5.80 -7.77 7.49
N LEU A 76 5.39 -8.33 8.63
CA LEU A 76 5.44 -7.65 9.93
C LEU A 76 6.87 -7.37 10.40
N VAL A 77 7.78 -8.32 10.21
CA VAL A 77 9.21 -8.16 10.50
C VAL A 77 9.79 -7.05 9.61
N ASP A 78 9.63 -7.14 8.29
CA ASP A 78 10.07 -6.12 7.32
C ASP A 78 9.54 -4.73 7.69
N LEU A 79 8.25 -4.62 8.05
CA LEU A 79 7.62 -3.36 8.42
C LEU A 79 8.26 -2.75 9.69
N THR A 80 8.54 -3.60 10.68
CA THR A 80 9.17 -3.19 11.93
C THR A 80 10.62 -2.74 11.70
N GLU A 81 11.38 -3.50 10.89
CA GLU A 81 12.77 -3.17 10.54
C GLU A 81 12.89 -1.86 9.75
N LYS A 82 11.89 -1.55 8.91
CA LYS A 82 11.80 -0.27 8.18
C LYS A 82 11.36 0.90 9.06
N GLY A 83 11.08 0.65 10.34
CA GLY A 83 10.75 1.68 11.32
C GLY A 83 9.34 2.22 11.18
N ALA A 84 8.37 1.39 10.79
CA ALA A 84 6.98 1.79 10.79
C ALA A 84 6.52 2.18 12.21
N SER A 85 5.69 3.21 12.26
CA SER A 85 5.11 3.71 13.50
C SER A 85 3.58 3.63 13.43
N LYS A 86 2.92 3.97 14.55
CA LYS A 86 1.45 4.07 14.59
C LYS A 86 0.90 5.17 13.67
N LYS A 87 1.74 6.07 13.17
CA LYS A 87 1.39 7.11 12.20
C LYS A 87 1.72 6.72 10.76
N SER A 88 2.29 5.54 10.53
CA SER A 88 2.61 5.11 9.17
C SER A 88 1.36 4.64 8.44
N MET A 89 1.32 4.90 7.14
CA MET A 89 0.22 4.52 6.26
C MET A 89 0.65 3.39 5.34
N LEU A 90 -0.20 2.37 5.20
CA LEU A 90 0.00 1.26 4.28
C LEU A 90 -0.89 1.45 3.05
N ILE A 91 -0.34 1.30 1.86
CA ILE A 91 -1.08 1.28 0.59
C ILE A 91 -1.03 -0.13 0.02
N ALA A 92 -2.19 -0.75 -0.11
CA ALA A 92 -2.36 -2.03 -0.80
C ALA A 92 -2.73 -1.80 -2.26
N PHE A 93 -1.75 -1.81 -3.16
CA PHE A 93 -1.99 -1.71 -4.60
C PHE A 93 -2.05 -3.11 -5.21
N GLY A 94 -3.26 -3.61 -5.43
CA GLY A 94 -3.47 -4.93 -6.01
C GLY A 94 -4.88 -5.46 -5.89
N GLY A 95 -5.03 -6.74 -6.21
CA GLY A 95 -6.29 -7.46 -6.05
C GLY A 95 -6.54 -7.88 -4.60
N GLY A 96 -7.52 -8.77 -4.42
CA GLY A 96 -7.93 -9.24 -3.09
C GLY A 96 -6.83 -9.92 -2.28
N THR A 97 -5.83 -10.51 -2.94
CA THR A 97 -4.70 -11.15 -2.27
C THR A 97 -3.80 -10.14 -1.56
N VAL A 98 -3.35 -9.09 -2.27
CA VAL A 98 -2.54 -8.00 -1.69
C VAL A 98 -3.31 -7.28 -0.59
N GLY A 99 -4.56 -6.92 -0.86
CA GLY A 99 -5.42 -6.24 0.12
C GLY A 99 -5.67 -7.06 1.39
N ASN A 100 -5.89 -8.37 1.26
CA ASN A 100 -6.12 -9.23 2.42
C ASN A 100 -4.86 -9.42 3.27
N LEU A 101 -3.67 -9.49 2.66
CA LEU A 101 -2.43 -9.56 3.45
C LEU A 101 -2.19 -8.24 4.18
N VAL A 102 -2.17 -7.12 3.44
CA VAL A 102 -1.87 -5.79 4.01
C VAL A 102 -2.90 -5.38 5.06
N GLY A 103 -4.18 -5.72 4.88
CA GLY A 103 -5.21 -5.44 5.88
C GLY A 103 -5.12 -6.29 7.15
N ARG A 104 -4.23 -7.28 7.21
CA ARG A 104 -3.96 -8.12 8.40
C ARG A 104 -2.65 -7.75 9.10
N VAL A 105 -1.81 -6.94 8.47
CA VAL A 105 -0.61 -6.35 9.05
C VAL A 105 -1.02 -5.31 10.09
#